data_AF-A0A9W8E4C8-F1
#
_entry.id   AF-A0A9W8E4C8-F1
#
_cell.length_a   1.000
_cell.length_b   1.000
_cell.length_c   1.000
_cell.angle_alpha   90.00
_cell.angle_beta   90.00
_cell.angle_gamma   90.00
#
_symmetry.space_group_name_H-M   'P 1'
#
loop_
_entity.id
_entity.type
_entity.pdbx_description
1 polymer ?
#
loop_
_entity_poly.entity_id
_entity_poly.type
_entity_poly.pdbx_seq_one_letter_code
_entity_poly.pdbx_strand_id
1 'polypeptide(L)'
;MDQGALKPWLLLVTKGHFEPQRVTQHILDVLTKYPTLRPKYDYYTYPSGERAPTLCTFGTLPVKFQGTVYQFPVSLWYPVQYPEKPPIVQVVPTSNMVVSPGKCVDATGIVQHPYLRQWDTQPGNTTRTVVEVLTALQAVFASEPPVRMK
;
A
#
# COMPACT_ATOMS: atom_id res chain seq x y z
N MET A 1 -5.68 -17.70 -4.63
CA MET A 1 -5.69 -18.11 -3.21
C MET A 1 -7.14 -18.30 -2.85
N ASP A 2 -7.51 -19.49 -2.38
CA ASP A 2 -8.86 -19.75 -1.89
C ASP A 2 -9.16 -18.85 -0.68
N GLN A 3 -10.38 -18.30 -0.60
CA GLN A 3 -10.76 -17.40 0.50
C GLN A 3 -10.67 -18.09 1.87
N GLY A 4 -10.87 -19.41 1.93
CA GLY A 4 -10.74 -20.20 3.15
C GLY A 4 -9.32 -20.26 3.73
N ALA A 5 -8.28 -20.15 2.89
CA ALA A 5 -6.88 -20.26 3.32
C ALA A 5 -6.21 -18.89 3.59
N LEU A 6 -6.80 -17.79 3.14
CA LEU A 6 -6.19 -16.46 3.21
C LEU A 6 -6.00 -15.95 4.64
N LYS A 7 -7.06 -16.00 5.45
CA LYS A 7 -7.01 -15.49 6.84
C LYS A 7 -6.03 -16.29 7.73
N PRO A 8 -6.02 -17.63 7.70
CA PRO A 8 -5.00 -18.41 8.41
C PRO A 8 -3.57 -18.06 7.97
N TRP A 9 -3.33 -17.90 6.67
CA TRP A 9 -2.02 -17.52 6.15
C TRP A 9 -1.62 -16.11 6.61
N LEU A 10 -2.54 -15.13 6.60
CA LEU A 10 -2.29 -13.78 7.11
C LEU A 10 -1.93 -13.78 8.60
N LEU A 11 -2.64 -14.55 9.42
CA LEU A 11 -2.32 -14.68 10.85
C LEU A 11 -0.92 -15.29 11.08
N LEU A 12 -0.50 -16.24 10.24
CA LEU A 12 0.83 -16.81 10.30
C LEU A 12 1.92 -15.77 10.01
N VAL A 13 1.78 -15.02 8.91
CA VAL A 13 2.80 -14.04 8.48
C VAL A 13 2.79 -12.74 9.27
N THR A 14 1.67 -12.42 9.95
CA THR A 14 1.56 -11.24 10.83
C THR A 14 1.94 -11.52 12.27
N LYS A 15 2.27 -12.77 12.65
CA LYS A 15 2.60 -13.15 14.04
C LYS A 15 3.75 -12.31 14.64
N GLY A 16 4.67 -11.82 13.80
CA GLY A 16 5.78 -10.97 14.23
C GLY A 16 5.43 -9.49 14.41
N HIS A 17 4.27 -9.03 13.96
CA HIS A 17 3.82 -7.64 14.12
C HIS A 17 3.38 -7.34 15.55
N PHE A 18 3.38 -6.07 15.93
CA PHE A 18 2.93 -5.65 17.27
C PHE A 18 1.44 -5.94 17.51
N GLU A 19 0.60 -5.83 16.48
CA GLU A 19 -0.85 -6.10 16.56
C GLU A 19 -1.35 -7.08 15.46
N PRO A 20 -0.99 -8.38 15.50
CA PRO A 20 -1.22 -9.31 14.39
C PRO A 20 -2.67 -9.40 13.88
N GLN A 21 -3.64 -9.42 14.81
CA GLN A 21 -5.06 -9.49 14.46
C GLN A 21 -5.53 -8.25 13.72
N ARG A 22 -5.07 -7.07 14.16
CA ARG A 22 -5.43 -5.79 13.57
C ARG A 22 -4.80 -5.61 12.20
N VAL A 23 -3.52 -5.98 12.05
CA VAL A 23 -2.85 -6.00 10.74
C VAL A 23 -3.58 -6.94 9.78
N THR A 24 -3.94 -8.14 10.24
CA THR A 24 -4.71 -9.11 9.45
C THR A 24 -6.04 -8.52 8.98
N GLN A 25 -6.81 -7.90 9.87
CA GLN A 25 -8.09 -7.30 9.52
C GLN A 25 -7.94 -6.16 8.51
N HIS A 26 -6.98 -5.25 8.71
CA HIS A 26 -6.72 -4.16 7.78
C HIS A 26 -6.37 -4.68 6.37
N ILE A 27 -5.61 -5.77 6.27
CA ILE A 27 -5.26 -6.36 4.97
C ILE A 27 -6.49 -7.03 4.34
N LEU A 28 -7.32 -7.74 5.12
CA LEU A 28 -8.57 -8.31 4.61
C LEU A 28 -9.51 -7.21 4.06
N ASP A 29 -9.61 -6.07 4.75
CA ASP A 29 -10.43 -4.94 4.31
C ASP A 29 -9.92 -4.36 2.99
N VAL A 30 -8.59 -4.21 2.85
CA VAL A 30 -7.94 -3.79 1.60
C VAL A 30 -8.25 -4.75 0.46
N LEU A 31 -8.08 -6.05 0.67
CA LEU A 31 -8.28 -7.07 -0.36
C LEU A 31 -9.76 -7.23 -0.74
N THR A 32 -10.67 -6.97 0.19
CA THR A 32 -12.12 -6.96 -0.05
C THR A 32 -12.52 -5.75 -0.90
N LYS A 33 -12.03 -4.55 -0.57
CA LYS A 33 -12.34 -3.33 -1.32
C LYS A 33 -11.62 -3.26 -2.67
N TYR A 34 -10.41 -3.78 -2.76
CA TYR A 34 -9.55 -3.72 -3.94
C TYR A 34 -9.13 -5.14 -4.36
N PRO A 35 -9.99 -5.89 -5.07
CA PRO A 35 -9.73 -7.27 -5.48
C PRO A 35 -8.66 -7.40 -6.57
N THR A 36 -8.13 -6.28 -7.07
CA THR A 36 -6.94 -6.20 -7.94
C THR A 36 -5.63 -6.27 -7.16
N LEU A 37 -5.68 -6.12 -5.83
CA LEU A 37 -4.55 -6.31 -4.95
C LEU A 37 -4.48 -7.77 -4.45
N ARG A 38 -3.27 -8.20 -4.15
CA ARG A 38 -2.95 -9.52 -3.61
C ARG A 38 -1.93 -9.36 -2.50
N PRO A 39 -2.03 -10.14 -1.42
CA PRO A 39 -1.00 -10.13 -0.41
C PRO A 39 0.19 -11.01 -0.86
N LYS A 40 1.39 -10.66 -0.41
CA LYS A 40 2.60 -11.47 -0.50
C LYS A 40 3.48 -11.22 0.71
N TYR A 41 4.36 -12.16 0.99
CA TYR A 41 5.42 -12.01 1.99
C TYR A 41 6.75 -12.09 1.25
N ASP A 42 7.50 -11.00 1.24
CA ASP A 42 8.65 -10.81 0.34
C ASP A 42 9.73 -9.95 1.01
N TYR A 43 10.96 -9.95 0.49
CA TYR A 43 12.03 -9.15 1.07
C TYR A 43 11.94 -7.70 0.62
N TYR A 44 11.83 -6.79 1.58
CA TYR A 44 11.90 -5.35 1.35
C TYR A 44 13.32 -4.84 1.70
N THR A 45 13.87 -3.98 0.85
CA THR A 45 15.11 -3.25 1.15
C THR A 45 14.73 -1.86 1.67
N TYR A 46 14.97 -1.63 2.95
CA TYR A 46 14.70 -0.37 3.62
C TYR A 46 15.68 0.72 3.18
N PRO A 47 15.34 2.01 3.35
CA PRO A 47 16.25 3.12 3.08
C PRO A 47 17.60 3.05 3.82
N SER A 48 17.66 2.31 4.94
CA SER A 48 18.90 2.01 5.67
C SER A 48 19.84 1.04 4.94
N GLY A 49 19.39 0.41 3.85
CA GLY A 49 20.09 -0.67 3.16
C GLY A 49 19.79 -2.06 3.73
N GLU A 50 19.11 -2.15 4.87
CA GLU A 50 18.69 -3.43 5.47
C GLU A 50 17.65 -4.12 4.59
N ARG A 51 17.81 -5.43 4.38
CA ARG A 51 16.84 -6.26 3.65
C ARG A 51 16.16 -7.24 4.62
N ALA A 52 14.85 -7.12 4.78
CA ALA A 52 14.10 -7.96 5.71
C ALA A 52 12.78 -8.50 5.11
N PRO A 53 12.35 -9.71 5.50
CA PRO A 53 11.08 -10.28 5.08
C PRO A 53 9.92 -9.43 5.62
N THR A 54 9.08 -8.94 4.72
CA THR A 54 8.06 -7.93 5.01
C THR A 54 6.76 -8.31 4.30
N LEU A 55 5.66 -8.18 5.03
CA LEU A 55 4.33 -8.36 4.46
C LEU A 55 4.02 -7.21 3.51
N CYS A 56 3.42 -7.52 2.37
CA CYS A 56 3.04 -6.54 1.38
C CYS A 56 1.69 -6.88 0.75
N THR A 57 0.94 -5.85 0.34
CA THR A 57 -0.08 -6.00 -0.70
C THR A 57 0.42 -5.33 -1.98
N PHE A 58 0.16 -5.95 -3.12
CA PHE A 58 0.62 -5.46 -4.42
C PHE A 58 -0.42 -5.77 -5.50
N GLY A 59 -0.38 -5.02 -6.59
CA GLY A 59 -1.28 -5.17 -7.72
C GLY A 59 -1.56 -3.82 -8.35
N THR A 60 -2.80 -3.58 -8.76
CA THR A 60 -3.20 -2.31 -9.37
C THR A 60 -4.29 -1.61 -8.57
N LEU A 61 -4.21 -0.28 -8.51
CA LEU A 61 -5.23 0.60 -7.96
C LEU A 61 -6.07 1.16 -9.12
N PRO A 62 -7.37 0.83 -9.22
CA PRO A 62 -8.25 1.41 -10.24
C PRO A 62 -8.49 2.89 -9.97
N VAL A 63 -8.28 3.75 -10.95
CA VAL A 63 -8.49 5.21 -10.85
C VAL A 63 -9.14 5.74 -12.11
N LYS A 64 -10.20 6.55 -11.96
CA LYS A 64 -10.83 7.23 -13.10
C LYS A 64 -10.06 8.51 -13.42
N PHE A 65 -9.42 8.56 -14.58
CA PHE A 65 -8.69 9.71 -15.10
C PHE A 65 -9.23 10.03 -16.50
N GLN A 66 -9.68 11.26 -16.72
CA GLN A 66 -10.21 11.72 -18.02
C GLN A 66 -11.28 10.80 -18.64
N GLY A 67 -12.18 10.25 -17.82
CA GLY A 67 -13.27 9.40 -18.28
C GLY A 67 -12.93 7.90 -18.41
N THR A 68 -11.65 7.52 -18.36
CA THR A 68 -11.18 6.13 -18.45
C THR A 68 -10.70 5.63 -17.09
N VAL A 69 -10.94 4.35 -16.78
CA VAL A 69 -10.40 3.71 -15.58
C VAL A 69 -9.02 3.12 -15.88
N TYR A 70 -7.99 3.68 -15.28
CA TYR A 70 -6.61 3.20 -15.35
C TYR A 70 -6.30 2.32 -14.14
N GLN A 71 -5.43 1.32 -14.35
CA GLN A 71 -4.99 0.37 -13.34
C GLN A 71 -3.55 0.71 -12.94
N PHE A 72 -3.37 1.60 -11.96
CA PHE A 72 -2.04 2.07 -11.58
C PHE A 72 -1.34 1.05 -10.68
N PRO A 73 -0.16 0.54 -11.05
CA PRO A 73 0.52 -0.47 -10.27
C PRO A 73 1.08 0.11 -8.96
N VAL A 74 0.73 -0.52 -7.85
CA VAL A 74 1.11 -0.09 -6.50
C VAL A 74 1.55 -1.26 -5.64
N SER A 75 2.41 -0.98 -4.66
CA SER A 75 2.74 -1.88 -3.56
C SER A 75 2.69 -1.16 -2.23
N LEU A 76 2.18 -1.84 -1.21
CA LEU A 76 2.07 -1.36 0.16
C LEU A 76 2.80 -2.36 1.04
N TRP A 77 3.88 -1.92 1.68
CA TRP A 77 4.69 -2.72 2.58
C TRP A 77 4.36 -2.37 4.02
N TYR A 78 4.23 -3.38 4.88
CA TYR A 78 3.81 -3.23 6.27
C TYR A 78 4.98 -3.54 7.20
N PRO A 79 5.69 -2.53 7.73
CA PRO A 79 6.73 -2.72 8.73
C PRO A 79 6.21 -3.50 9.95
N VAL A 80 7.11 -4.10 10.73
CA VAL A 80 6.75 -4.84 11.95
C VAL A 80 5.96 -3.96 12.94
N GLN A 81 6.27 -2.67 12.99
CA GLN A 81 5.61 -1.67 13.82
C GLN A 81 4.25 -1.23 13.28
N TYR A 82 3.80 -1.69 12.11
CA TYR A 82 2.45 -1.40 11.64
C TYR A 82 1.41 -2.04 12.58
N PRO A 83 0.33 -1.33 13.00
CA PRO A 83 -0.15 -0.04 12.51
C PRO A 83 0.31 1.20 13.32
N GLU A 84 1.25 1.09 14.25
CA GLU A 84 1.84 2.26 14.94
C GLU A 84 2.62 3.15 13.96
N LYS A 85 3.36 2.54 13.03
CA LYS A 85 3.99 3.22 11.89
C LYS A 85 3.20 3.01 10.60
N PRO A 86 3.20 3.99 9.67
CA PRO A 86 2.47 3.87 8.41
C PRO A 86 3.02 2.76 7.53
N PRO A 87 2.21 2.24 6.58
CA PRO A 87 2.74 1.41 5.52
C PRO A 87 3.65 2.24 4.60
N ILE A 88 4.63 1.59 3.97
CA ILE A 88 5.42 2.20 2.89
C ILE A 88 4.68 1.94 1.58
N VAL A 89 4.22 2.99 0.92
CA VAL A 89 3.46 2.89 -0.33
C VAL A 89 4.32 3.33 -1.49
N GLN A 90 4.31 2.53 -2.56
CA GLN A 90 5.11 2.77 -3.76
C GLN A 90 4.26 2.58 -5.02
N VAL A 91 4.58 3.37 -6.03
CA VAL A 91 4.14 3.19 -7.42
C VAL A 91 5.17 2.33 -8.11
N VAL A 92 4.73 1.24 -8.75
CA VAL A 92 5.64 0.22 -9.31
C VAL A 92 5.45 0.15 -10.83
N PRO A 93 6.12 1.00 -11.63
CA PRO A 93 5.93 1.01 -13.07
C PRO A 93 6.26 -0.34 -13.70
N THR A 94 5.52 -0.71 -14.76
CA THR A 94 5.87 -1.85 -15.62
C THR A 94 7.05 -1.48 -16.53
N SER A 95 7.54 -2.43 -17.33
CA SER A 95 8.64 -2.20 -18.28
C SER A 95 8.39 -1.03 -19.25
N ASN A 96 7.13 -0.73 -19.57
CA ASN A 96 6.71 0.30 -20.52
C ASN A 96 6.25 1.60 -19.85
N MET A 97 6.36 1.70 -18.52
CA MET A 97 5.97 2.86 -17.74
C MET A 97 7.19 3.52 -17.10
N VAL A 98 7.07 4.81 -16.82
CA VAL A 98 7.98 5.55 -15.94
C VAL A 98 7.17 6.28 -14.87
N VAL A 99 7.75 6.39 -13.67
CA VAL A 99 7.17 7.22 -12.61
C VAL A 99 7.03 8.65 -13.13
N SER A 100 5.88 9.26 -12.85
CA SER A 100 5.61 10.67 -13.09
C SER A 100 5.57 11.35 -11.72
N PRO A 101 6.67 11.97 -11.26
CA PRO A 101 6.72 12.60 -9.95
C PRO A 101 5.71 13.75 -9.87
N GLY A 102 5.15 13.94 -8.68
CA GLY A 102 4.07 14.90 -8.45
C GLY A 102 3.94 15.27 -6.99
N LYS A 103 2.76 15.76 -6.61
CA LYS A 103 2.50 16.25 -5.24
C LYS A 103 2.63 15.16 -4.19
N CYS A 104 2.32 13.92 -4.54
CA CYS A 104 2.31 12.80 -3.60
C CYS A 104 3.22 11.64 -4.00
N VAL A 105 4.01 11.74 -5.07
CA VAL A 105 4.91 10.66 -5.53
C VAL A 105 6.26 11.27 -5.89
N ASP A 106 7.34 10.71 -5.34
CA ASP A 106 8.70 11.15 -5.68
C ASP A 106 9.29 10.44 -6.92
N ALA A 107 10.51 10.82 -7.31
CA ALA A 107 11.20 10.27 -8.48
C ALA A 107 11.48 8.76 -8.41
N THR A 108 11.49 8.18 -7.21
CA THR A 108 11.70 6.75 -6.99
C THR A 108 10.38 5.97 -6.94
N GLY A 109 9.25 6.67 -6.99
CA GLY A 109 7.91 6.07 -6.88
C GLY A 109 7.40 5.97 -5.44
N ILE A 110 8.12 6.46 -4.43
CA ILE A 110 7.61 6.48 -3.06
C ILE A 110 6.47 7.49 -2.96
N VAL A 111 5.38 7.06 -2.34
CA VAL A 111 4.23 7.90 -2.07
C VAL A 111 4.44 8.69 -0.78
N GLN A 112 4.35 10.02 -0.89
CA GLN A 112 4.44 10.97 0.20
C GLN A 112 3.13 11.76 0.35
N HIS A 113 2.12 11.13 0.94
CA HIS A 113 0.81 11.75 1.14
C HIS A 113 0.66 12.33 2.57
N PRO A 114 -0.01 13.49 2.77
CA PRO A 114 -0.23 14.05 4.12
C PRO A 114 -0.84 13.06 5.11
N TYR A 115 -1.75 12.20 4.64
CA TYR A 115 -2.33 11.13 5.45
C TYR A 115 -1.27 10.17 6.03
N LEU A 116 -0.23 9.82 5.25
CA LEU A 116 0.88 8.99 5.72
C LEU A 116 1.82 9.76 6.64
N ARG A 117 2.05 11.05 6.37
CA ARG A 117 2.92 11.92 7.20
C ARG A 117 2.32 12.19 8.58
N GLN A 118 1.01 12.22 8.69
CA GLN A 118 0.29 12.48 9.94
C GLN A 118 -0.13 11.19 10.66
N TRP A 119 0.38 10.03 10.24
CA TRP A 119 -0.10 8.71 10.68
C TRP A 119 -0.11 8.53 12.20
N ASP A 120 0.91 9.04 12.90
CA ASP A 120 1.11 8.90 14.35
C ASP A 120 0.81 10.18 15.16
N THR A 121 0.30 11.24 14.52
CA THR A 121 0.14 12.56 15.18
C THR A 121 -1.08 12.68 16.09
N GLN A 122 -1.84 11.60 16.30
CA GLN A 122 -2.98 11.58 17.23
C GLN A 122 -2.92 10.34 18.12
N PRO A 123 -2.42 10.47 19.37
CA PRO A 123 -2.44 9.39 20.35
C PRO A 123 -3.89 8.90 20.55
N GLY A 124 -4.11 7.59 20.37
CA GLY A 124 -5.43 6.96 20.54
C GLY A 124 -6.32 6.92 19.29
N ASN A 125 -5.93 7.55 18.17
CA ASN A 125 -6.71 7.43 16.94
C ASN A 125 -6.39 6.12 16.21
N THR A 126 -7.05 5.04 16.63
CA THR A 126 -6.94 3.69 16.07
C THR A 126 -7.67 3.50 14.74
N THR A 127 -8.23 4.56 14.14
CA THR A 127 -9.09 4.45 12.96
C THR A 127 -8.35 4.55 11.62
N ARG A 128 -7.05 4.89 11.62
CA ARG A 128 -6.31 5.01 10.36
C ARG A 128 -6.11 3.65 9.71
N THR A 129 -6.61 3.52 8.49
CA THR A 129 -6.54 2.29 7.72
C THR A 129 -5.82 2.48 6.39
N VAL A 130 -5.32 1.38 5.86
CA VAL A 130 -4.70 1.35 4.52
C VAL A 130 -5.75 1.60 3.43
N VAL A 131 -7.02 1.26 3.70
CA VAL A 131 -8.14 1.57 2.82
C VAL A 131 -8.28 3.08 2.62
N GLU A 132 -8.13 3.89 3.68
CA GLU A 132 -8.18 5.35 3.59
C GLU A 132 -6.99 5.92 2.79
N VAL A 133 -5.79 5.35 2.96
CA VAL A 133 -4.63 5.70 2.13
C VAL A 133 -4.94 5.47 0.65
N LEU A 134 -5.41 4.27 0.28
CA LEU A 134 -5.73 3.95 -1.11
C LEU A 134 -6.84 4.85 -1.68
N THR A 135 -7.85 5.15 -0.87
CA THR A 135 -8.95 6.06 -1.26
C THR A 135 -8.42 7.47 -1.52
N ALA A 136 -7.54 7.98 -0.66
CA ALA A 136 -6.89 9.27 -0.87
C ALA A 136 -6.02 9.29 -2.13
N LEU A 137 -5.28 8.21 -2.39
CA LEU A 137 -4.48 8.08 -3.62
C LEU A 137 -5.34 8.02 -4.88
N GLN A 138 -6.51 7.38 -4.85
CA GLN A 138 -7.44 7.43 -6.00
C GLN A 138 -7.84 8.88 -6.33
N ALA A 139 -8.09 9.71 -5.31
CA ALA A 139 -8.43 11.12 -5.50
C ALA A 139 -7.27 11.92 -6.11
N VAL A 140 -6.03 11.72 -5.64
CA VAL A 140 -4.87 12.42 -6.19
C VAL A 140 -4.58 11.95 -7.62
N PHE A 141 -4.51 10.63 -7.85
CA PHE A 141 -4.18 10.04 -9.15
C PHE A 141 -5.25 10.31 -10.23
N ALA A 142 -6.48 10.63 -9.84
CA ALA A 142 -7.53 11.06 -10.76
C ALA A 142 -7.27 12.45 -11.36
N SER A 143 -6.36 13.23 -10.76
CA SER A 143 -5.93 14.54 -11.25
C SER A 143 -4.49 14.56 -11.75
N GLU A 144 -3.61 13.75 -11.13
CA GLU A 144 -2.18 13.71 -11.39
C GLU A 144 -1.74 12.23 -11.46
N PRO A 145 -1.79 11.59 -12.64
CA PRO A 145 -1.40 10.20 -12.80
C PRO A 145 0.03 9.93 -12.32
N PRO A 146 0.26 8.85 -11.55
CA PRO A 146 1.56 8.59 -10.92
C PRO A 146 2.61 7.99 -11.88
N VAL A 147 2.18 7.63 -13.09
CA VAL A 147 3.02 7.05 -14.14
C VAL A 147 2.61 7.59 -15.50
N ARG A 148 3.54 7.58 -16.44
CA ARG A 148 3.28 7.79 -17.88
C ARG A 148 3.93 6.67 -18.69
N MET A 149 3.46 6.46 -19.92
CA MET A 149 4.10 5.53 -20.84
C MET A 149 5.47 6.09 -21.27
N LYS A 150 6.40 5.18 -21.53
CA LYS A 150 7.71 5.48 -22.14
C LYS A 150 7.57 5.94 -23.57
#